data_AF-A0A2S8F9I0-F1
#
_entry.id   AF-A0A2S8F9I0-F1
#
_cell.length_a   1.000
_cell.length_b   1.000
_cell.length_c   1.000
_cell.angle_alpha   90.00
_cell.angle_beta   90.00
_cell.angle_gamma   90.00
#
_symmetry.space_group_name_H-M   'P 1'
#
loop_
_entity.id
_entity.type
_entity.pdbx_description
1 polymer ?
#
loop_
_entity_poly.entity_id
_entity_poly.type
_entity_poly.pdbx_seq_one_letter_code
_entity_poly.pdbx_strand_id
1 'polypeptide(L)'
;MSDDHQPIDAKDDSPEYRKQVWEAVSQRVESALMPLPTGSSLDGTWKFDLDMLGTRLPFATYAFGQGNSVVISQAMSASDGPTSETYRIPSDGRIELAGEVYHAATTTQGELVLFNGDQSLVLVATRQ
;
A
#
# COMPACT_ATOMS: atom_id res chain seq x y z
N MET A 1 8.32 9.71 19.62
CA MET A 1 8.62 10.33 18.32
C MET A 1 7.48 9.88 17.44
N SER A 2 6.63 10.81 17.02
CA SER A 2 5.44 10.48 16.24
C SER A 2 5.91 10.12 14.83
N ASP A 3 5.76 8.85 14.48
CA ASP A 3 5.95 8.35 13.12
C ASP A 3 4.76 8.89 12.32
N ASP A 4 4.93 10.11 11.77
CA ASP A 4 3.89 10.86 11.06
C ASP A 4 3.64 10.16 9.72
N HIS A 5 2.87 9.07 9.77
CA HIS A 5 2.28 8.44 8.61
C HIS A 5 1.33 9.48 8.01
N GLN A 6 1.80 10.25 7.04
CA GLN A 6 0.94 11.19 6.31
C GLN A 6 0.33 10.45 5.11
N PRO A 7 -0.96 10.07 5.14
CA PRO A 7 -1.66 9.65 3.93
C PRO A 7 -1.65 10.79 2.91
N ILE A 8 -2.02 10.50 1.66
CA ILE A 8 -2.00 11.51 0.58
C ILE A 8 -2.72 12.80 1.03
N ASP A 9 -2.00 13.91 1.15
CA ASP A 9 -2.57 15.23 1.41
C ASP A 9 -2.88 15.96 0.09
N ALA A 10 -3.98 16.71 0.05
CA ALA A 10 -4.41 17.43 -1.14
C ALA A 10 -3.40 18.49 -1.63
N LYS A 11 -2.45 18.91 -0.77
CA LYS A 11 -1.38 19.86 -1.12
C LYS A 11 -0.24 19.21 -1.91
N ASP A 12 -0.16 17.89 -1.95
CA ASP A 12 0.85 17.12 -2.71
C ASP A 12 0.35 16.69 -4.10
N ASP A 13 -0.89 17.01 -4.47
CA ASP A 13 -1.57 16.45 -5.65
C ASP A 13 -1.24 17.20 -6.98
N SER A 14 -0.06 17.80 -7.10
CA SER A 14 0.37 18.32 -8.40
C SER A 14 0.68 17.14 -9.34
N PRO A 15 0.26 17.17 -10.62
CA PRO A 15 0.52 16.08 -11.56
C PRO A 15 2.02 15.74 -11.70
N GLU A 16 2.88 16.76 -11.64
CA GLU A 16 4.33 16.61 -11.75
C GLU A 16 4.92 15.92 -10.52
N TYR A 17 4.49 16.32 -9.32
CA TYR A 17 4.96 15.69 -8.08
C TYR A 17 4.53 14.23 -7.99
N ARG A 18 3.27 13.91 -8.31
CA ARG A 18 2.80 12.52 -8.38
C ARG A 18 3.62 11.66 -9.33
N LYS A 19 4.01 12.22 -10.48
CA LYS A 19 4.87 11.51 -11.44
C LYS A 19 6.25 11.25 -10.83
N GLN A 20 6.86 12.23 -10.18
CA GLN A 20 8.15 12.07 -9.51
C GLN A 20 8.10 10.99 -8.42
N VAL A 21 7.06 11.00 -7.58
CA VAL A 21 6.85 10.00 -6.53
C VAL A 21 6.69 8.61 -7.16
N TRP A 22 5.88 8.48 -8.21
CA TRP A 22 5.68 7.22 -8.93
C TRP A 22 6.99 6.67 -9.53
N GLU A 23 7.77 7.53 -10.19
CA GLU A 23 9.07 7.17 -10.76
C GLU A 23 10.07 6.74 -9.67
N ALA A 24 10.10 7.46 -8.55
CA ALA A 24 10.99 7.15 -7.44
C ALA A 24 10.63 5.82 -6.75
N VAL A 25 9.33 5.55 -6.53
CA VAL A 25 8.88 4.26 -5.99
C VAL A 25 9.18 3.13 -6.98
N SER A 26 8.95 3.33 -8.28
CA SER A 26 9.27 2.33 -9.32
C SER A 26 10.75 1.96 -9.33
N GLN A 27 11.65 2.94 -9.16
CA GLN A 27 13.08 2.69 -9.02
C GLN A 27 13.39 1.95 -7.72
N ARG A 28 12.75 2.34 -6.61
CA ARG A 28 12.98 1.75 -5.28
C ARG A 28 12.56 0.29 -5.20
N VAL A 29 11.44 -0.09 -5.81
CA VAL A 29 10.98 -1.49 -5.88
C VAL A 29 11.59 -2.26 -7.05
N GLU A 30 12.50 -1.63 -7.82
CA GLU A 30 13.19 -2.20 -8.98
C GLU A 30 12.25 -2.82 -10.02
N SER A 31 11.06 -2.23 -10.19
CA SER A 31 10.03 -2.76 -11.09
C SER A 31 9.14 -1.67 -11.66
N ALA A 32 8.62 -1.91 -12.86
CA ALA A 32 7.63 -1.02 -13.47
C ALA A 32 6.32 -1.12 -12.69
N LEU A 33 5.78 0.04 -12.30
CA LEU A 33 4.52 0.15 -11.60
C LEU A 33 3.37 0.37 -12.59
N MET A 34 2.34 -0.45 -12.45
CA MET A 34 1.07 -0.31 -13.16
C MET A 34 -0.01 0.13 -12.16
N PRO A 35 -0.78 1.20 -12.42
CA PRO A 35 -1.86 1.61 -11.54
C PRO A 35 -2.83 0.47 -11.26
N LEU A 36 -3.15 0.24 -9.98
CA LEU A 36 -4.16 -0.74 -9.60
C LEU A 36 -5.52 -0.31 -10.18
N PRO A 37 -6.16 -1.10 -11.07
CA PRO A 37 -7.42 -0.71 -11.69
C PRO A 37 -8.56 -0.62 -10.67
N THR A 38 -9.47 0.33 -10.87
CA THR A 38 -10.72 0.44 -10.12
C THR A 38 -11.50 -0.88 -10.16
N GLY A 39 -11.98 -1.33 -9.00
CA GLY A 39 -12.75 -2.57 -8.89
C GLY A 39 -11.93 -3.87 -8.94
N SER A 40 -10.59 -3.79 -8.91
CA SER A 40 -9.75 -4.98 -8.76
C SER A 40 -10.09 -5.74 -7.47
N SER A 41 -10.14 -7.07 -7.56
CA SER A 41 -10.23 -7.92 -6.37
C SER A 41 -8.84 -8.25 -5.85
N LEU A 42 -8.63 -8.06 -4.56
CA LEU A 42 -7.40 -8.42 -3.84
C LEU A 42 -7.55 -9.73 -3.06
N ASP A 43 -8.63 -10.49 -3.29
CA ASP A 43 -9.00 -11.69 -2.52
C ASP A 43 -7.81 -12.58 -2.17
N GLY A 44 -7.73 -12.97 -0.90
CA GLY A 44 -6.68 -13.84 -0.36
C GLY A 44 -5.73 -13.12 0.58
N THR A 45 -4.66 -13.82 0.96
CA THR A 45 -3.72 -13.36 1.97
C THR A 45 -2.50 -12.73 1.32
N TRP A 46 -2.15 -11.54 1.77
CA TRP A 46 -1.01 -10.77 1.30
C TRP A 46 -0.10 -10.45 2.47
N LYS A 47 1.19 -10.76 2.32
CA LYS A 47 2.22 -10.37 3.26
C LYS A 47 2.79 -9.03 2.82
N PHE A 48 2.61 -8.00 3.65
CA PHE A 48 3.14 -6.66 3.43
C PHE A 48 4.47 -6.50 4.16
N ASP A 49 5.48 -6.09 3.42
CA ASP A 49 6.78 -5.68 3.92
C ASP A 49 6.94 -4.17 3.71
N LEU A 50 7.42 -3.46 4.73
CA LEU A 50 7.83 -2.08 4.64
C LEU A 50 9.19 -2.03 3.96
N ASP A 51 9.28 -1.38 2.80
CA ASP A 51 10.55 -1.05 2.19
C ASP A 51 11.10 0.21 2.86
N MET A 52 12.32 0.12 3.41
CA MET A 52 13.09 1.25 3.91
C MET A 52 14.40 1.35 3.12
N LEU A 53 14.37 2.09 2.00
CA LEU A 53 15.52 2.35 1.13
C LEU A 53 16.23 1.06 0.69
N GLY A 54 15.46 0.06 0.22
CA GLY A 54 15.99 -1.22 -0.28
C GLY A 54 16.15 -2.31 0.78
N THR A 55 15.77 -2.04 2.03
CA THR A 55 15.62 -3.08 3.05
C THR A 55 14.14 -3.37 3.27
N ARG A 56 13.69 -4.61 3.01
CA ARG A 56 12.32 -5.04 3.27
C ARG A 56 12.18 -5.58 4.70
N LEU A 57 11.30 -4.98 5.48
CA LEU A 57 11.00 -5.38 6.86
C LEU A 57 9.56 -5.89 6.98
N PRO A 58 9.29 -6.99 7.70
CA PRO A 58 7.93 -7.46 7.93
C PRO A 58 7.06 -6.39 8.58
N PHE A 59 5.98 -6.00 7.91
CA PHE A 59 5.08 -4.96 8.41
C PHE A 59 3.79 -5.57 8.94
N ALA A 60 3.03 -6.27 8.09
CA ALA A 60 1.75 -6.85 8.45
C ALA A 60 1.29 -7.90 7.42
N THR A 61 0.28 -8.69 7.77
CA THR A 61 -0.41 -9.62 6.87
C THR A 61 -1.86 -9.20 6.73
N TYR A 62 -2.34 -9.12 5.49
CA TYR A 62 -3.69 -8.66 5.15
C TYR A 62 -4.43 -9.80 4.47
N ALA A 63 -5.51 -10.27 5.08
CA ALA A 63 -6.41 -11.23 4.47
C ALA A 63 -7.62 -10.48 3.88
N PHE A 64 -7.58 -10.22 2.58
CA PHE A 64 -8.70 -9.61 1.86
C PHE A 64 -9.78 -10.66 1.62
N GLY A 65 -10.98 -10.35 2.10
CA GLY A 65 -12.16 -11.20 1.98
C GLY A 65 -13.23 -10.58 1.09
N GLN A 66 -14.31 -11.34 0.92
CA GLN A 66 -15.46 -10.87 0.15
C GLN A 66 -16.11 -9.64 0.79
N GLY A 67 -16.77 -8.84 -0.05
CA GLY A 67 -17.52 -7.68 0.39
C GLY A 67 -16.63 -6.54 0.90
N ASN A 68 -15.44 -6.37 0.33
CA ASN A 68 -14.54 -5.26 0.64
C ASN A 68 -14.00 -5.29 2.09
N SER A 69 -13.96 -6.47 2.71
CA SER A 69 -13.42 -6.66 4.06
C SER A 69 -11.95 -7.06 4.03
N VAL A 70 -11.20 -6.64 5.03
CA VAL A 70 -9.80 -7.04 5.20
C VAL A 70 -9.48 -7.25 6.66
N VAL A 71 -8.82 -8.37 6.97
CA VAL A 71 -8.30 -8.65 8.31
C VAL A 71 -6.81 -8.37 8.32
N ILE A 72 -6.38 -7.46 9.19
CA ILE A 72 -5.01 -6.98 9.29
C ILE A 72 -4.37 -7.58 10.54
N SER A 73 -3.24 -8.27 10.37
CA SER A 73 -2.43 -8.81 11.46
C SER A 73 -1.06 -8.15 11.43
N GLN A 74 -0.78 -7.25 12.38
CA GLN A 74 0.49 -6.53 12.43
C GLN A 74 1.63 -7.45 12.89
N ALA A 75 2.79 -7.36 12.23
CA ALA A 75 3.96 -8.16 12.59
C ALA A 75 4.75 -7.55 13.75
N MET A 76 4.69 -6.22 13.94
CA MET A 76 5.52 -5.48 14.91
C MET A 76 4.80 -5.10 16.22
N SER A 77 3.48 -5.23 16.30
CA SER A 77 2.70 -4.92 17.50
C SER A 77 2.15 -6.21 18.12
N ALA A 78 2.85 -6.76 19.12
CA ALA A 78 2.43 -7.99 19.81
C ALA A 78 1.20 -7.80 20.75
N SER A 79 0.72 -6.57 20.90
CA SER A 79 -0.32 -6.21 21.88
C SER A 79 -1.72 -6.06 21.29
N ASP A 80 -1.85 -5.86 19.99
CA ASP A 80 -3.13 -5.69 19.31
C ASP A 80 -3.39 -6.92 18.43
N GLY A 81 -4.49 -7.61 18.71
CA GLY A 81 -4.96 -8.74 17.91
C GLY A 81 -5.32 -8.32 16.48
N PRO A 82 -5.69 -9.26 15.61
CA PRO A 82 -6.09 -8.94 14.26
C PRO A 82 -7.28 -7.96 14.26
N THR A 83 -7.20 -6.91 13.45
CA THR A 83 -8.29 -5.94 13.27
C THR A 83 -9.00 -6.20 11.95
N SER A 84 -10.33 -6.04 11.95
CA SER A 84 -11.16 -6.17 10.75
C SER A 84 -11.54 -4.79 10.27
N GLU A 85 -11.10 -4.45 9.06
CA GLU A 85 -11.29 -3.16 8.43
C GLU A 85 -12.01 -3.31 7.09
N THR A 86 -12.36 -2.19 6.48
CA THR A 86 -12.89 -2.13 5.11
C THR A 86 -11.82 -1.56 4.18
N TYR A 87 -11.80 -2.03 2.94
CA TYR A 87 -10.99 -1.45 1.88
C TYR A 87 -11.86 -1.09 0.66
N ARG A 88 -11.44 -0.11 -0.14
CA ARG A 88 -12.05 0.16 -1.45
C ARG A 88 -11.01 0.72 -2.41
N ILE A 89 -11.24 0.53 -3.70
CA ILE A 89 -10.40 1.10 -4.76
C ILE A 89 -11.25 2.19 -5.43
N PRO A 90 -11.20 3.45 -4.96
CA PRO A 90 -12.13 4.49 -5.40
C PRO A 90 -11.87 4.98 -6.83
N SER A 91 -10.63 4.86 -7.29
CA SER A 91 -10.18 5.26 -8.62
C SER A 91 -8.88 4.54 -8.96
N ASP A 92 -8.52 4.51 -10.23
CA ASP A 92 -7.29 3.87 -10.69
C ASP A 92 -6.06 4.43 -9.95
N GLY A 93 -5.21 3.52 -9.49
CA GLY A 93 -3.98 3.87 -8.78
C GLY A 93 -4.16 4.31 -7.33
N ARG A 94 -5.36 4.16 -6.74
CA ARG A 94 -5.64 4.51 -5.35
C ARG A 94 -6.37 3.40 -4.61
N ILE A 95 -6.03 3.19 -3.35
CA ILE A 95 -6.77 2.33 -2.43
C ILE A 95 -7.06 3.13 -1.16
N GLU A 96 -8.26 2.96 -0.63
CA GLU A 96 -8.60 3.37 0.73
C GLU A 96 -8.64 2.13 1.61
N LEU A 97 -7.97 2.18 2.75
CA LEU A 97 -7.77 1.07 3.66
C LEU A 97 -7.83 1.62 5.09
N ALA A 98 -8.75 1.10 5.90
CA ALA A 98 -8.95 1.59 7.28
C ALA A 98 -9.19 3.11 7.38
N GLY A 99 -9.79 3.72 6.34
CA GLY A 99 -10.04 5.17 6.26
C GLY A 99 -8.88 6.00 5.74
N GLU A 100 -7.72 5.41 5.46
CA GLU A 100 -6.55 6.09 4.89
C GLU A 100 -6.43 5.82 3.40
N VAL A 101 -6.00 6.82 2.62
CA VAL A 101 -5.85 6.70 1.17
C VAL A 101 -4.38 6.61 0.79
N TYR A 102 -4.06 5.56 0.04
CA TYR A 102 -2.73 5.27 -0.48
C TYR A 102 -2.74 5.24 -2.01
N HIS A 103 -1.59 5.54 -2.60
CA HIS A 103 -1.33 5.16 -3.98
C HIS A 103 -1.17 3.64 -4.04
N ALA A 104 -1.75 3.03 -5.06
CA ALA A 104 -1.77 1.57 -5.23
C ALA A 104 -1.33 1.20 -6.64
N ALA A 105 -0.36 0.31 -6.73
CA ALA A 105 0.18 -0.18 -7.99
C ALA A 105 0.43 -1.68 -7.94
N THR A 106 0.51 -2.31 -9.11
CA THR A 106 1.04 -3.67 -9.24
C THR A 106 2.37 -3.64 -9.98
N THR A 107 3.27 -4.56 -9.62
CA THR A 107 4.51 -4.79 -10.37
C THR A 107 4.29 -5.82 -11.48
N THR A 108 5.21 -5.92 -12.43
CA THR A 108 5.19 -6.97 -13.46
C THR A 108 5.32 -8.38 -12.88
N GLN A 109 5.76 -8.50 -11.62
CA GLN A 109 5.88 -9.76 -10.90
C GLN A 109 4.61 -10.11 -10.12
N GLY A 110 3.58 -9.27 -10.16
CA GLY A 110 2.32 -9.48 -9.46
C GLY A 110 2.33 -9.09 -7.98
N GLU A 111 3.35 -8.32 -7.55
CA GLU A 111 3.33 -7.71 -6.22
C GLU A 111 2.36 -6.52 -6.20
N LEU A 112 1.75 -6.26 -5.06
CA LEU A 112 0.97 -5.05 -4.79
C LEU A 112 1.86 -4.06 -4.05
N VAL A 113 1.96 -2.84 -4.54
CA VAL A 113 2.76 -1.77 -3.93
C VAL A 113 1.82 -0.67 -3.46
N LEU A 114 1.87 -0.36 -2.16
CA LEU A 114 1.13 0.75 -1.56
C LEU A 114 2.12 1.79 -1.09
N PHE A 115 1.84 3.06 -1.35
CA PHE A 115 2.71 4.14 -0.89
C PHE A 115 1.93 5.41 -0.63
N ASN A 116 2.47 6.26 0.23
CA ASN A 116 1.86 7.54 0.55
C ASN A 116 2.26 8.65 -0.44
N GLY A 117 1.81 9.87 -0.21
CA GLY A 117 1.96 10.98 -1.15
C GLY A 117 3.41 11.41 -1.40
N ASP A 118 4.36 11.06 -0.54
CA ASP A 118 5.73 11.56 -0.54
C ASP A 118 6.80 10.46 -0.49
N GLN A 119 6.46 9.20 -0.84
CA GLN A 119 7.32 8.00 -0.85
C GLN A 119 8.04 7.68 0.48
N SER A 120 7.73 8.36 1.58
CA SER A 120 8.32 8.06 2.89
C SER A 120 7.87 6.68 3.38
N LEU A 121 6.63 6.30 3.06
CA LEU A 121 6.08 4.97 3.27
C LEU A 121 5.91 4.24 1.93
N VAL A 122 6.61 3.12 1.78
CA VAL A 122 6.43 2.19 0.64
C VAL A 122 6.26 0.79 1.20
N LEU A 123 5.09 0.22 0.98
CA LEU A 123 4.76 -1.15 1.34
C LEU A 123 4.74 -2.00 0.07
N VAL A 124 5.43 -3.14 0.10
CA VAL A 124 5.42 -4.12 -0.98
C VAL A 124 4.77 -5.39 -0.46
N ALA A 125 3.78 -5.88 -1.18
CA ALA A 125 3.00 -7.02 -0.77
C ALA A 125 3.07 -8.16 -1.78
N THR A 126 3.32 -9.36 -1.24
CA THR A 126 3.32 -10.62 -1.99
C THR A 126 2.14 -11.47 -1.56
N ARG A 127 1.43 -12.03 -2.53
CA ARG A 127 0.35 -12.99 -2.26
C ARG A 127 0.94 -14.31 -1.72
N GLN A 128 0.28 -14.88 -0.72
CA GLN A 128 0.62 -16.19 -0.12
C GLN A 128 -0.14 -17.34 -0.77
#